data_AF-A0A0K2U4J2-F1
#
_entry.id   AF-A0A0K2U4J2-F1
#
_cell.length_a   1.000
_cell.length_b   1.000
_cell.length_c   1.000
_cell.angle_alpha   90.00
_cell.angle_beta   90.00
_cell.angle_gamma   90.00
#
_symmetry.space_group_name_H-M   'P 1'
#
loop_
_entity.id
_entity.type
_entity.pdbx_description
1 polymer ?
#
loop_
_entity_poly.entity_id
_entity_poly.type
_entity_poly.pdbx_seq_one_letter_code
_entity_poly.pdbx_strand_id
1 'polypeptide(L)'
;MSVSETYKYLGIQYSPLGVQYINIYDKLRDRIKNLETSKLITFHRFIGLRDHLIPRLLYPLTYRQYRFKDIKGCDLLIRRSVREWVKLSHDTPKEFYHVRVADGVLGLKELLISSRTLAIGRARALRDSPDKIIREACKFNPQITEIKTIQIGGFMCFSESTRPLTSTKKVLNAKVDTQWLE
;
A
#
# COMPACT_ATOMS: atom_id res chain seq x y z
N MET A 1 -14.33 -13.12 26.36
CA MET A 1 -14.21 -11.69 26.04
C MET A 1 -15.59 -11.07 26.08
N SER A 2 -15.77 -9.91 26.73
CA SER A 2 -17.04 -9.20 26.66
C SER A 2 -17.21 -8.52 25.29
N VAL A 3 -18.43 -8.21 24.86
CA VAL A 3 -18.72 -7.62 23.54
C VAL A 3 -17.97 -6.28 23.33
N SER A 4 -17.71 -5.54 24.40
CA SER A 4 -16.99 -4.26 24.40
C SER A 4 -15.47 -4.40 24.58
N GLU A 5 -14.98 -5.60 24.91
CA GLU A 5 -13.56 -5.82 25.13
C GLU A 5 -12.81 -5.69 23.80
N THR A 6 -11.73 -4.91 23.82
CA THR A 6 -10.86 -4.75 22.65
C THR A 6 -9.45 -5.16 23.01
N TYR A 7 -8.79 -5.84 22.09
CA TYR A 7 -7.39 -6.24 22.25
C TYR A 7 -6.56 -5.79 21.06
N LYS A 8 -5.29 -5.52 21.33
CA LYS A 8 -4.34 -5.03 20.32
C LYS A 8 -3.47 -6.16 19.84
N TYR A 9 -3.48 -6.43 18.53
CA TYR A 9 -2.59 -7.38 17.89
C TYR A 9 -1.89 -6.72 16.69
N LEU A 10 -0.56 -6.78 16.68
CA LEU A 10 0.29 -6.17 15.65
C LEU A 10 -0.07 -4.70 15.33
N GLY A 11 -0.47 -3.93 16.35
CA GLY A 11 -0.84 -2.52 16.17
C GLY A 11 -2.28 -2.25 15.68
N ILE A 12 -3.07 -3.29 15.46
CA ILE A 12 -4.48 -3.22 15.03
C ILE A 12 -5.36 -3.60 16.23
N GLN A 13 -6.50 -2.90 16.38
CA GLN A 13 -7.48 -3.20 17.43
C GLN A 13 -8.51 -4.19 16.90
N TYR A 14 -8.72 -5.24 17.68
CA TYR A 14 -9.70 -6.28 17.43
C TYR A 14 -10.76 -6.25 18.52
N SER A 15 -12.00 -6.43 18.11
CA SER A 15 -13.19 -6.67 18.92
C SER A 15 -13.62 -8.14 18.67
N PRO A 16 -14.47 -8.75 19.52
CA PRO A 16 -15.03 -10.07 19.25
C PRO A 16 -15.68 -10.21 17.87
N LEU A 17 -16.17 -9.11 17.30
CA LEU A 17 -16.77 -9.05 15.96
C LEU A 17 -15.74 -8.90 14.81
N GLY A 18 -14.45 -8.78 15.13
CA GLY A 18 -13.37 -8.63 14.15
C GLY A 18 -12.62 -7.30 14.29
N VAL A 19 -12.15 -6.75 13.17
CA VAL A 19 -11.29 -5.56 13.18
C VAL A 19 -12.10 -4.30 13.51
N GLN A 20 -11.71 -3.58 14.56
CA GLN A 20 -12.49 -2.45 15.07
C GLN A 20 -12.38 -1.18 14.21
N TYR A 21 -13.52 -0.49 14.08
CA TYR A 21 -13.75 0.94 13.85
C TYR A 21 -12.73 1.98 14.43
N ILE A 22 -11.58 2.32 13.83
CA ILE A 22 -10.71 3.44 14.25
C ILE A 22 -10.84 4.63 13.29
N ASN A 23 -11.06 5.84 13.84
CA ASN A 23 -10.96 7.08 13.07
C ASN A 23 -9.49 7.39 12.73
N ILE A 24 -9.13 7.22 11.45
CA ILE A 24 -7.75 7.43 10.95
C ILE A 24 -7.48 8.92 10.73
N TYR A 25 -8.51 9.67 10.36
CA TYR A 25 -8.41 11.10 10.06
C TYR A 25 -7.97 11.91 11.29
N ASP A 26 -8.63 11.68 12.44
CA ASP A 26 -8.29 12.38 13.68
C ASP A 26 -6.85 12.08 14.11
N LYS A 27 -6.46 10.80 14.07
CA LYS A 27 -5.09 10.38 14.40
C LYS A 27 -4.04 11.00 13.48
N LEU A 28 -4.37 11.16 12.20
CA LEU A 28 -3.48 11.82 11.24
C LEU A 28 -3.37 13.32 11.55
N ARG A 29 -4.51 13.97 11.79
CA ARG A 29 -4.58 15.39 12.15
C ARG A 29 -3.75 15.70 13.38
N ASP A 30 -3.85 14.89 14.44
CA ASP A 30 -3.08 15.10 15.66
C ASP A 30 -1.58 14.94 15.41
N ARG A 31 -1.18 13.98 14.57
CA ARG A 31 0.24 13.77 14.23
C ARG A 31 0.81 14.89 13.37
N ILE A 32 0.02 15.40 12.42
CA ILE A 32 0.40 16.57 11.61
C ILE A 32 0.55 17.80 12.51
N LYS A 33 -0.41 18.05 13.41
CA LYS A 33 -0.28 19.12 14.40
C LYS A 33 0.97 18.98 15.26
N ASN A 34 1.32 17.77 15.69
CA ASN A 34 2.55 17.54 16.45
C ASN A 34 3.81 17.86 15.62
N LEU A 35 3.81 17.58 14.31
CA LEU A 35 4.89 17.99 13.41
C LEU A 35 4.95 19.51 13.23
N GLU A 36 3.81 20.18 13.17
CA GLU A 36 3.72 21.64 13.06
C GLU A 36 4.22 22.35 14.32
N THR A 37 3.81 21.88 15.49
CA THR A 37 4.25 22.41 16.80
C THR A 37 5.74 22.13 17.07
N SER A 38 6.31 21.10 16.44
CA SER A 38 7.72 20.78 16.61
C SER A 38 8.64 21.86 16.03
N LYS A 39 9.79 22.09 16.68
CA LYS A 39 10.86 23.00 16.22
C LYS A 39 11.69 22.40 15.09
N LEU A 40 11.04 21.92 14.03
CA LEU A 40 11.68 21.34 12.86
C LEU A 40 11.67 22.33 11.68
N ILE A 41 12.72 22.26 10.87
CA ILE A 41 12.76 22.94 9.57
C ILE A 41 11.65 22.34 8.68
N THR A 42 10.98 23.16 7.88
CA THR A 42 9.91 22.77 6.94
C THR A 42 10.25 21.52 6.13
N PHE A 43 11.47 21.47 5.57
CA PHE A 43 11.95 20.33 4.81
C PHE A 43 12.03 19.05 5.66
N HIS A 44 12.50 19.14 6.91
CA HIS A 44 12.53 17.99 7.84
C HIS A 44 11.11 17.56 8.24
N ARG A 45 10.16 18.49 8.40
CA ARG A 45 8.74 18.16 8.62
C ARG A 45 8.18 17.37 7.44
N PHE A 46 8.50 17.80 6.22
CA PHE A 46 8.11 17.10 4.99
C PHE A 46 8.71 15.70 4.92
N ILE A 47 10.01 15.54 5.21
CA ILE A 47 10.66 14.22 5.27
C ILE A 47 9.98 13.34 6.32
N GLY A 48 9.73 13.86 7.52
CA GLY A 48 9.05 13.12 8.59
C GLY A 48 7.64 12.66 8.19
N LEU A 49 6.92 13.50 7.45
CA LEU A 49 5.63 13.13 6.87
C LEU A 49 5.76 12.01 5.83
N ARG A 50 6.65 12.18 4.84
CA ARG A 50 6.84 11.26 3.71
C ARG A 50 7.35 9.89 4.14
N ASP A 51 8.38 9.87 4.98
CA ASP A 51 9.17 8.66 5.25
C ASP A 51 8.74 7.96 6.54
N HIS A 52 8.04 8.66 7.45
CA HIS A 52 7.58 8.05 8.70
C HIS A 52 6.05 8.05 8.83
N LEU A 53 5.39 9.19 8.65
CA LEU A 53 3.96 9.29 8.94
C LEU A 53 3.11 8.53 7.91
N ILE A 54 3.35 8.72 6.61
CA ILE A 54 2.61 8.06 5.55
C ILE A 54 2.79 6.52 5.60
N PRO A 55 4.01 5.95 5.66
CA PRO A 55 4.19 4.51 5.78
C PRO A 55 3.52 3.92 7.02
N ARG A 56 3.53 4.65 8.13
CA ARG A 56 2.86 4.24 9.37
C ARG A 56 1.34 4.21 9.25
N LEU A 57 0.73 4.97 8.34
CA LEU A 57 -0.70 4.90 8.03
C LEU A 57 -1.00 3.78 7.03
N LEU A 58 -0.09 3.49 6.10
CA LEU A 58 -0.29 2.43 5.11
C LEU A 58 -0.43 1.05 5.75
N TYR A 59 0.31 0.79 6.84
CA TYR A 59 0.20 -0.47 7.57
C TYR A 59 -1.23 -0.76 8.05
N PRO A 60 -1.87 0.04 8.93
CA PRO A 60 -3.23 -0.25 9.37
C PRO A 60 -4.24 -0.22 8.22
N LEU A 61 -4.04 0.61 7.18
CA LEU A 61 -4.90 0.61 6.00
C LEU A 61 -4.83 -0.71 5.23
N THR A 62 -3.67 -1.36 5.16
CA THR A 62 -3.51 -2.61 4.39
C THR A 62 -4.30 -3.79 4.99
N TYR A 63 -4.49 -3.81 6.30
CA TYR A 63 -5.07 -4.95 7.03
C TYR A 63 -6.55 -4.77 7.38
N ARG A 64 -7.07 -3.55 7.22
CA ARG A 64 -8.35 -3.13 7.79
C ARG A 64 -9.26 -2.56 6.72
N GLN A 65 -10.55 -2.78 6.88
CA GLN A 65 -11.56 -2.09 6.08
C GLN A 65 -11.68 -0.62 6.49
N TYR A 66 -11.66 0.26 5.51
CA TYR A 66 -11.80 1.70 5.69
C TYR A 66 -12.86 2.23 4.74
N ARG A 67 -13.48 3.37 5.08
CA ARG A 67 -14.40 4.04 4.15
C ARG A 67 -13.56 4.89 3.20
N PHE A 68 -13.94 4.87 1.92
CA PHE A 68 -13.28 5.69 0.89
C PHE A 68 -13.21 7.18 1.26
N LYS A 69 -14.28 7.70 1.88
CA LYS A 69 -14.36 9.09 2.35
C LYS A 69 -13.25 9.43 3.35
N ASP A 70 -12.92 8.51 4.26
CA ASP A 70 -11.93 8.75 5.31
C ASP A 70 -10.51 8.84 4.71
N ILE A 71 -10.17 7.95 3.76
CA ILE A 71 -8.88 8.01 3.06
C ILE A 71 -8.76 9.28 2.22
N LYS A 72 -9.80 9.62 1.46
CA LYS A 72 -9.80 10.84 0.64
C LYS A 72 -9.63 12.09 1.51
N GLY A 73 -10.26 12.11 2.69
CA GLY A 73 -10.08 13.16 3.69
C GLY A 73 -8.63 13.23 4.20
N CYS A 74 -7.99 12.08 4.44
CA CYS A 74 -6.57 12.03 4.83
C CYS A 74 -5.65 12.57 3.73
N ASP A 75 -5.84 12.17 2.47
CA ASP A 75 -5.05 12.67 1.34
C ASP A 75 -5.22 14.18 1.12
N LEU A 76 -6.44 14.70 1.32
CA LEU A 76 -6.72 16.14 1.29
C LEU A 76 -5.98 16.88 2.41
N LEU A 77 -6.00 16.35 3.63
CA LEU A 77 -5.33 16.94 4.78
C LEU A 77 -3.80 16.98 4.57
N ILE A 78 -3.21 15.88 4.11
CA ILE A 78 -1.78 15.78 3.79
C ILE A 78 -1.38 16.84 2.76
N ARG A 79 -2.11 16.94 1.64
CA ARG A 79 -1.80 17.91 0.58
C ARG A 79 -1.95 19.34 1.04
N ARG A 80 -2.96 19.63 1.89
CA ARG A 80 -3.15 20.96 2.48
C ARG A 80 -1.95 21.34 3.35
N SER A 81 -1.58 20.50 4.30
CA SER A 81 -0.46 20.77 5.20
C SER A 81 0.86 20.93 4.44
N VAL A 82 1.15 20.05 3.47
CA VAL A 82 2.37 20.16 2.65
C VAL A 82 2.39 21.45 1.84
N ARG A 83 1.24 21.86 1.27
CA ARG A 83 1.11 23.10 0.53
C ARG A 83 1.42 24.32 1.41
N GLU A 84 0.87 24.34 2.63
CA GLU A 84 1.10 25.42 3.60
C GLU A 84 2.57 25.48 4.03
N TRP A 85 3.19 24.33 4.28
CA TRP A 85 4.59 24.23 4.69
C TRP A 85 5.55 24.72 3.61
N VAL A 86 5.38 24.25 2.37
CA VAL A 86 6.26 24.56 1.22
C VAL A 86 5.86 25.87 0.53
N LYS A 87 4.75 26.49 0.93
CA LYS A 87 4.17 27.70 0.31
C LYS A 87 3.88 27.52 -1.19
N LEU A 88 3.30 26.37 -1.54
CA LEU A 88 2.99 26.04 -2.93
C LEU A 88 1.71 26.77 -3.39
N SER A 89 1.64 27.18 -4.66
CA SER A 89 0.46 27.86 -5.23
C SER A 89 -0.81 26.99 -5.11
N HIS A 90 -1.98 27.64 -5.01
CA HIS A 90 -3.27 26.94 -5.00
C HIS A 90 -3.49 26.13 -6.30
N ASP A 91 -2.97 26.60 -7.42
CA ASP A 91 -3.15 26.00 -8.75
C ASP A 91 -2.27 24.78 -9.00
N THR A 92 -1.52 24.32 -7.98
CA THR A 92 -0.68 23.12 -8.12
C THR A 92 -1.55 21.88 -8.37
N PRO A 93 -1.31 21.14 -9.46
CA PRO A 93 -2.05 19.92 -9.78
C PRO A 93 -1.85 18.83 -8.71
N LYS A 94 -2.80 17.90 -8.60
CA LYS A 94 -2.73 16.79 -7.63
C LYS A 94 -1.52 15.89 -7.92
N GLU A 95 -1.23 15.72 -9.20
CA GLU A 95 -0.17 14.88 -9.75
C GLU A 95 1.20 15.33 -9.23
N PHE A 96 1.40 16.65 -9.02
CA PHE A 96 2.62 17.20 -8.43
C PHE A 96 2.89 16.72 -6.99
N TYR A 97 1.89 16.16 -6.29
CA TYR A 97 2.13 15.57 -4.99
C TYR A 97 2.58 14.12 -5.10
N HIS A 98 2.08 13.37 -6.08
CA HIS A 98 2.13 11.90 -6.07
C HIS A 98 3.06 11.27 -7.10
N VAL A 99 3.42 12.00 -8.16
CA VAL A 99 4.38 11.53 -9.17
C VAL A 99 5.77 11.32 -8.54
N ARG A 100 6.58 10.47 -9.17
CA ARG A 100 7.88 10.02 -8.64
C ARG A 100 8.83 11.21 -8.47
N VAL A 101 9.70 11.11 -7.47
CA VAL A 101 10.73 12.15 -7.21
C VAL A 101 11.69 12.33 -8.39
N ALA A 102 11.93 11.26 -9.14
CA ALA A 102 12.78 11.28 -10.34
C ALA A 102 12.30 12.29 -11.40
N ASP A 103 11.00 12.58 -11.44
CA ASP A 103 10.39 13.51 -12.40
C ASP A 103 10.45 14.98 -11.91
N GLY A 104 11.19 15.26 -10.82
CA GLY A 104 11.31 16.60 -10.23
C GLY A 104 10.16 16.99 -9.30
N VAL A 105 9.43 15.99 -8.78
CA VAL A 105 8.15 16.15 -8.06
C VAL A 105 8.27 15.72 -6.58
N LEU A 106 7.26 16.00 -5.75
CA LEU A 106 7.31 15.74 -4.29
C LEU A 106 7.36 14.25 -3.89
N GLY A 107 6.80 13.34 -4.68
CA GLY A 107 6.89 11.90 -4.42
C GLY A 107 6.13 11.38 -3.19
N LEU A 108 5.02 11.99 -2.82
CA LEU A 108 4.15 11.50 -1.75
C LEU A 108 3.29 10.32 -2.22
N LYS A 109 3.30 9.23 -1.48
CA LYS A 109 2.44 8.08 -1.77
C LYS A 109 0.97 8.44 -1.62
N GLU A 110 0.16 8.23 -2.66
CA GLU A 110 -1.30 8.32 -2.55
C GLU A 110 -1.82 7.19 -1.66
N LEU A 111 -2.53 7.51 -0.58
CA LEU A 111 -2.91 6.53 0.45
C LEU A 111 -3.84 5.46 -0.12
N LEU A 112 -4.78 5.84 -0.98
CA LEU A 112 -5.74 4.90 -1.55
C LEU A 112 -5.07 3.86 -2.43
N ILE A 113 -4.30 4.30 -3.43
CA ILE A 113 -3.63 3.40 -4.37
C ILE A 113 -2.59 2.56 -3.62
N SER A 114 -1.82 3.18 -2.73
CA SER A 114 -0.76 2.49 -1.99
C SER A 114 -1.30 1.44 -1.02
N SER A 115 -2.35 1.75 -0.26
CA SER A 115 -2.95 0.76 0.66
C SER A 115 -3.59 -0.40 -0.10
N ARG A 116 -4.25 -0.11 -1.23
CA ARG A 116 -4.89 -1.13 -2.05
C ARG A 116 -3.86 -2.04 -2.74
N THR A 117 -2.80 -1.47 -3.29
CA THR A 117 -1.70 -2.24 -3.91
C THR A 117 -1.03 -3.15 -2.88
N LEU A 118 -0.76 -2.65 -1.67
CA LEU A 118 -0.23 -3.46 -0.56
C LEU A 118 -1.19 -4.57 -0.13
N ALA A 119 -2.49 -4.27 -0.01
CA ALA A 119 -3.50 -5.25 0.37
C ALA A 119 -3.62 -6.38 -0.67
N ILE A 120 -3.58 -6.02 -1.97
CA ILE A 120 -3.58 -6.99 -3.06
C ILE A 120 -2.29 -7.82 -3.08
N GLY A 121 -1.13 -7.19 -2.91
CA GLY A 121 0.16 -7.90 -2.86
C GLY A 121 0.20 -8.92 -1.72
N ARG A 122 -0.28 -8.53 -0.54
CA ARG A 122 -0.46 -9.43 0.61
C ARG A 122 -1.43 -10.57 0.30
N ALA A 123 -2.59 -10.27 -0.30
CA ALA A 123 -3.58 -11.27 -0.65
C ALA A 123 -3.02 -12.33 -1.62
N ARG A 124 -2.24 -11.90 -2.61
CA ARG A 124 -1.53 -12.79 -3.53
C ARG A 124 -0.49 -13.65 -2.79
N ALA A 125 0.33 -13.03 -1.95
CA ALA A 125 1.34 -13.77 -1.16
C ALA A 125 0.72 -14.83 -0.23
N LEU A 126 -0.46 -14.57 0.35
CA LEU A 126 -1.18 -15.56 1.16
C LEU A 126 -1.76 -16.70 0.33
N ARG A 127 -2.24 -16.41 -0.89
CA ARG A 127 -2.74 -17.41 -1.84
C ARG A 127 -1.63 -18.34 -2.32
N ASP A 128 -0.48 -17.76 -2.64
CA ASP A 128 0.68 -18.45 -3.22
C ASP A 128 1.64 -18.99 -2.14
N SER A 129 1.23 -18.95 -0.88
CA SER A 129 2.04 -19.42 0.25
C SER A 129 2.37 -20.92 0.12
N PRO A 130 3.62 -21.33 0.42
CA PRO A 130 4.01 -22.74 0.41
C PRO A 130 3.20 -23.55 1.44
N ASP A 131 2.87 -22.93 2.58
CA ASP A 131 2.19 -23.58 3.68
C ASP A 131 0.73 -23.89 3.37
N LYS A 132 0.37 -25.18 3.46
CA LYS A 132 -1.00 -25.66 3.23
C LYS A 132 -2.02 -24.97 4.15
N ILE A 133 -1.70 -24.80 5.43
CA ILE A 133 -2.60 -24.19 6.42
C ILE A 133 -2.96 -22.76 6.03
N ILE A 134 -1.95 -21.96 5.63
CA ILE A 134 -2.15 -20.56 5.23
C ILE A 134 -3.00 -20.48 3.96
N ARG A 135 -2.71 -21.34 2.98
CA ARG A 135 -3.46 -21.39 1.71
C ARG A 135 -4.91 -21.78 1.91
N GLU A 136 -5.20 -22.77 2.77
CA GLU A 136 -6.58 -23.13 3.10
C GLU A 136 -7.27 -22.03 3.90
N ALA A 137 -6.61 -21.44 4.91
CA ALA A 137 -7.13 -20.30 5.67
C ALA A 137 -7.48 -19.11 4.77
N CYS A 138 -6.69 -18.87 3.71
CA CYS A 138 -6.93 -17.82 2.73
C CYS A 138 -8.25 -17.99 1.96
N LYS A 139 -8.70 -19.23 1.71
CA LYS A 139 -9.94 -19.50 0.96
C LYS A 139 -11.20 -19.07 1.74
N PHE A 140 -11.15 -19.12 3.08
CA PHE A 140 -12.27 -18.76 3.95
C PHE A 140 -12.50 -17.25 4.05
N ASN A 141 -11.60 -16.41 3.53
CA ASN A 141 -11.77 -14.96 3.55
C ASN A 141 -12.12 -14.42 2.14
N PRO A 142 -13.42 -14.26 1.81
CA PRO A 142 -13.89 -13.90 0.47
C PRO A 142 -13.31 -12.58 -0.07
N GLN A 143 -12.93 -11.67 0.82
CA GLN A 143 -12.35 -10.36 0.47
C GLN A 143 -10.93 -10.47 -0.12
N ILE A 144 -10.26 -11.60 0.10
CA ILE A 144 -8.91 -11.92 -0.38
C ILE A 144 -8.98 -12.75 -1.68
N THR A 145 -10.05 -13.52 -1.85
CA THR A 145 -10.31 -14.36 -3.04
C THR A 145 -10.81 -13.53 -4.22
N GLU A 146 -11.68 -12.56 -3.99
CA GLU A 146 -12.15 -11.59 -5.00
C GLU A 146 -11.16 -10.43 -5.21
N ILE A 147 -9.92 -10.74 -5.61
CA ILE A 147 -9.08 -9.70 -6.24
C ILE A 147 -9.67 -9.47 -7.63
N LYS A 148 -10.74 -8.68 -7.74
CA LYS A 148 -11.17 -8.12 -9.01
C LYS A 148 -10.00 -7.26 -9.48
N THR A 149 -9.40 -7.60 -10.60
CA THR A 149 -8.37 -6.81 -11.26
C THR A 149 -8.99 -5.45 -11.58
N ILE A 150 -8.73 -4.45 -10.75
CA ILE A 150 -9.17 -3.10 -11.04
C ILE A 150 -8.18 -2.58 -12.07
N GLN A 151 -8.65 -2.54 -13.32
CA GLN A 151 -8.03 -1.78 -14.39
C GLN A 151 -8.08 -0.31 -13.95
N ILE A 152 -7.03 0.16 -13.27
CA ILE A 152 -6.83 1.59 -13.04
C ILE A 152 -6.26 2.11 -14.36
N GLY A 153 -7.06 2.91 -15.05
CA GLY A 153 -6.89 3.29 -16.46
C GLY A 153 -5.43 3.45 -16.92
N GLY A 154 -5.08 2.69 -17.97
CA GLY A 154 -4.04 3.01 -18.95
C GLY A 154 -2.57 3.08 -18.50
N PHE A 155 -2.25 3.16 -17.21
CA PHE A 155 -0.87 3.27 -16.76
C PHE A 155 -0.32 1.91 -16.30
N MET A 156 0.44 1.29 -17.20
CA MET A 156 1.35 0.20 -16.88
C MET A 156 2.39 0.69 -15.86
N CYS A 157 2.25 0.31 -14.60
CA CYS A 157 3.38 0.33 -13.67
C CYS A 157 4.12 -1.00 -13.85
N PHE A 158 5.11 -1.04 -14.75
CA PHE A 158 6.09 -2.12 -14.78
C PHE A 158 6.88 -2.07 -13.47
N SER A 159 6.68 -3.06 -12.61
CA SER A 159 7.70 -3.46 -11.66
C SER A 159 8.33 -4.74 -12.21
N GLU A 160 9.46 -4.60 -12.91
CA GLU A 160 10.38 -5.70 -13.14
C GLU A 160 10.89 -6.22 -11.80
N SER A 161 10.22 -7.25 -11.28
CA SER A 161 10.79 -8.13 -10.26
C SER A 161 10.17 -9.51 -10.36
N THR A 162 10.35 -10.15 -11.51
CA THR A 162 10.26 -11.62 -11.62
C THR A 162 11.44 -12.06 -12.47
N ARG A 163 12.62 -12.15 -11.86
CA ARG A 163 13.61 -13.12 -12.32
C ARG A 163 13.18 -14.46 -11.72
N PRO A 164 12.72 -15.44 -12.51
CA PRO A 164 12.50 -16.77 -11.99
C PRO A 164 13.85 -17.39 -11.61
N LEU A 165 14.02 -17.73 -10.33
CA LEU A 165 15.05 -18.66 -9.90
C LEU A 165 14.64 -20.06 -10.37
N THR A 166 14.89 -20.37 -11.64
CA THR A 166 14.90 -21.74 -12.15
C THR A 166 16.16 -21.96 -12.96
N SER A 167 17.26 -22.19 -12.25
CA SER A 167 18.44 -22.88 -12.76
C SER A 167 18.44 -24.31 -12.20
N THR A 168 17.50 -25.13 -12.63
CA THR A 168 17.73 -26.58 -12.73
C THR A 168 18.22 -26.84 -14.14
N LYS A 169 19.54 -27.00 -14.29
CA LYS A 169 20.19 -27.37 -15.54
C LYS A 169 19.87 -28.83 -15.87
N LYS A 170 19.59 -29.10 -17.16
CA LYS A 170 19.99 -30.28 -17.95
C LYS A 170 19.27 -31.62 -17.56
N VAL A 171 18.77 -32.48 -18.45
CA VAL A 171 18.97 -32.80 -19.87
C VAL A 171 17.69 -33.50 -20.36
N LEU A 172 17.11 -33.09 -21.47
CA LEU A 172 16.38 -34.00 -22.35
C LEU A 172 16.81 -33.68 -23.78
N ASN A 173 17.85 -34.40 -24.23
CA ASN A 173 18.23 -34.47 -25.63
C ASN A 173 17.11 -35.22 -26.37
N ALA A 174 16.31 -34.50 -27.15
CA ALA A 174 15.49 -35.09 -28.19
C ALA A 174 16.22 -34.88 -29.52
N LYS A 175 16.61 -35.99 -30.13
CA LYS A 175 17.15 -36.14 -31.49
C LYS A 175 16.41 -35.25 -32.49
N VAL A 176 17.17 -34.48 -33.25
CA VAL A 176 16.72 -33.90 -34.52
C VAL A 176 17.09 -34.91 -35.61
N ASP A 177 16.12 -35.70 -36.04
CA ASP A 177 16.23 -36.49 -37.27
C ASP A 177 16.10 -35.51 -38.45
N THR A 178 17.19 -35.30 -39.17
CA THR A 178 17.21 -34.61 -40.46
C THR A 178 17.38 -35.67 -41.55
N GLN A 179 16.27 -36.04 -42.16
CA GLN A 179 16.24 -36.59 -43.51
C GLN A 179 15.55 -35.58 -44.42
N TRP A 180 15.95 -35.56 -45.70
CA TRP A 180 15.56 -34.69 -46.81
C TRP A 180 16.41 -33.41 -47.00
N LEU A 181 17.50 -33.51 -47.78
CA LEU A 181 17.51 -33.25 -49.24
C LEU A 181 18.96 -33.42 -49.77
N GLU A 182 19.07 -34.26 -50.81
CA GLU A 182 20.10 -34.32 -51.87
C GLU A 182 21.60 -34.49 -51.53
#